data_AF-A0A1M6BQJ4-F1
#
_entry.id   AF-A0A1M6BQJ4-F1
#
_cell.length_a   1.000
_cell.length_b   1.000
_cell.length_c   1.000
_cell.angle_alpha   90.00
_cell.angle_beta   90.00
_cell.angle_gamma   90.00
#
_symmetry.space_group_name_H-M   'P 1'
#
loop_
_entity.id
_entity.type
_entity.pdbx_description
1 polymer ?
#
loop_
_entity_poly.entity_id
_entity_poly.type
_entity_poly.pdbx_seq_one_letter_code
_entity_poly.pdbx_strand_id
1 'polypeptide(L)'
;MFRFVIPLIGLGLLPLQAEPQKFDLLTLKDGKGYRSVTVTKVSPDGITLMHAEGMAKVGYEKLPEELQKQLGGFDAAKAEAYRKQQQEKQKQISAALNAYNEAGKERKQLILDQRLEKRIAKELSEQEQREKMPCQLKVLRSFDQGILCWMSPGVEVPTYETNAFGRAKQVGTRWSFSTEYEQPVLIRGDWGPIVDGDEVGAWVLEDGSFTYTDELEVERKVRAYRVVSSRRK
;
A
#
# COMPACT_ATOMS: atom_id res chain seq x y z
N MET A 1 48.38 -6.08 -17.33
CA MET A 1 48.65 -7.48 -17.69
C MET A 1 48.67 -8.31 -16.42
N PHE A 2 47.56 -8.94 -16.04
CA PHE A 2 47.52 -9.88 -14.91
C PHE A 2 47.31 -11.30 -15.46
N ARG A 3 48.37 -12.13 -15.39
CA ARG A 3 48.33 -13.55 -15.75
C ARG A 3 47.75 -14.31 -14.56
N PHE A 4 46.52 -14.77 -14.68
CA PHE A 4 45.94 -15.73 -13.74
C PHE A 4 46.43 -17.14 -14.10
N VAL A 5 47.21 -17.72 -13.19
CA VAL A 5 47.57 -19.14 -13.19
C VAL A 5 46.37 -19.90 -12.63
N ILE A 6 45.75 -20.75 -13.45
CA ILE A 6 44.65 -21.63 -13.04
C ILE A 6 45.28 -22.93 -12.52
N PRO A 7 45.11 -23.30 -11.23
CA PRO A 7 45.54 -24.61 -10.77
C PRO A 7 44.57 -25.67 -11.25
N LEU A 8 45.17 -26.74 -11.79
CA LEU A 8 44.58 -28.00 -12.18
C LEU A 8 43.87 -28.63 -10.96
N ILE A 9 42.54 -28.52 -10.88
CA ILE A 9 41.74 -29.20 -9.85
C ILE A 9 41.54 -30.64 -10.30
N GLY A 10 42.00 -31.55 -9.43
CA GLY A 10 42.00 -32.98 -9.60
C GLY A 10 40.63 -33.55 -9.95
N LEU A 11 40.70 -34.58 -10.79
CA LEU A 11 39.64 -35.48 -11.21
C LEU A 11 38.98 -36.12 -9.96
N GLY A 12 37.92 -35.47 -9.47
CA GLY A 12 37.10 -35.97 -8.38
C GLY A 12 36.31 -37.20 -8.85
N LEU A 13 36.57 -38.31 -8.17
CA LEU A 13 35.87 -39.59 -8.24
C LEU A 13 34.35 -39.40 -8.43
N LEU A 14 33.83 -39.73 -9.61
CA LEU A 14 32.40 -39.84 -9.84
C LEU A 14 31.84 -40.89 -8.87
N PRO A 15 30.81 -40.58 -8.04
CA PRO A 15 30.13 -41.61 -7.28
C PRO A 15 29.52 -42.58 -8.29
N LEU A 16 29.87 -43.87 -8.14
CA LEU A 16 29.33 -44.98 -8.89
C LEU A 16 27.79 -44.88 -8.81
N GLN A 17 27.19 -44.45 -9.92
CA GLN A 17 25.74 -44.29 -10.02
C GLN A 17 25.18 -45.72 -10.03
N ALA A 18 24.73 -46.19 -8.85
CA ALA A 18 24.05 -47.46 -8.73
C ALA A 18 22.86 -47.46 -9.72
N GLU A 19 22.83 -48.44 -10.62
CA GLU A 19 21.73 -48.58 -11.57
C GLU A 19 20.40 -48.62 -10.79
N PRO A 20 19.34 -47.94 -11.29
CA PRO A 20 18.06 -47.93 -10.61
C PRO A 20 17.53 -49.35 -10.51
N GLN A 21 17.60 -49.92 -9.30
CA GLN A 21 17.10 -51.27 -9.04
C GLN A 21 15.59 -51.28 -9.28
N LYS A 22 15.18 -52.12 -10.22
CA LYS A 22 13.78 -52.34 -10.59
C LYS A 22 13.31 -53.67 -10.00
N PHE A 23 12.14 -53.66 -9.40
CA PHE A 23 11.49 -54.83 -8.84
C PHE A 23 10.05 -54.91 -9.34
N ASP A 24 9.62 -56.07 -9.83
CA ASP A 24 8.24 -56.25 -10.28
C ASP A 24 7.25 -56.26 -9.11
N LEU A 25 7.65 -56.82 -7.97
CA LEU A 25 6.90 -56.82 -6.73
C LEU A 25 7.84 -56.68 -5.53
N LEU A 26 7.64 -55.66 -4.70
CA LEU A 26 8.37 -55.44 -3.45
C LEU A 26 7.40 -55.55 -2.28
N THR A 27 7.56 -56.59 -1.48
CA THR A 27 6.76 -56.82 -0.27
C THR A 27 7.51 -56.35 0.97
N LEU A 28 6.88 -55.52 1.80
CA LEU A 28 7.40 -55.05 3.07
C LEU A 28 7.16 -56.09 4.17
N LYS A 29 7.91 -55.96 5.28
CA LYS A 29 7.72 -56.75 6.50
C LYS A 29 6.28 -56.66 7.05
N ASP A 30 5.62 -55.52 6.85
CA ASP A 30 4.25 -55.25 7.28
C ASP A 30 3.18 -55.88 6.36
N GLY A 31 3.58 -56.66 5.35
CA GLY A 31 2.67 -57.31 4.39
C GLY A 31 2.15 -56.41 3.27
N LYS A 32 2.51 -55.12 3.26
CA LYS A 32 2.22 -54.22 2.13
C LYS A 32 3.10 -54.58 0.94
N GLY A 33 2.54 -54.55 -0.27
CA GLY A 33 3.27 -54.85 -1.51
C GLY A 33 3.16 -53.70 -2.50
N TYR A 34 4.28 -53.36 -3.14
CA TYR A 34 4.33 -52.39 -4.23
C TYR A 34 4.66 -53.11 -5.54
N ARG A 35 3.95 -52.77 -6.62
CA ARG A 35 4.19 -53.33 -7.96
C ARG A 35 4.96 -52.34 -8.84
N SER A 36 5.80 -52.89 -9.73
CA SER A 36 6.60 -52.13 -10.71
C SER A 36 7.41 -51.02 -10.05
N VAL A 37 8.20 -51.40 -9.06
CA VAL A 37 8.96 -50.51 -8.18
C VAL A 37 10.30 -50.17 -8.81
N THR A 38 10.61 -48.88 -8.90
CA THR A 38 11.94 -48.39 -9.24
C THR A 38 12.48 -47.58 -8.06
N VAL A 39 13.63 -47.98 -7.52
CA VAL A 39 14.30 -47.21 -6.45
C VAL A 39 14.92 -45.96 -7.06
N THR A 40 14.46 -44.78 -6.64
CA THR A 40 14.90 -43.49 -7.20
C THR A 40 15.96 -42.81 -6.34
N LYS A 41 15.92 -43.00 -5.02
CA LYS A 41 16.91 -42.44 -4.10
C LYS A 41 17.09 -43.32 -2.88
N VAL A 42 18.34 -43.59 -2.54
CA VAL A 42 18.71 -44.25 -1.28
C VAL A 42 19.16 -43.19 -0.29
N SER A 43 18.51 -43.11 0.88
CA SER A 43 18.85 -42.17 1.96
C SER A 43 19.10 -42.95 3.26
N PRO A 44 19.86 -42.43 4.23
CA PRO A 44 20.20 -43.18 5.45
C PRO A 44 19.00 -43.70 6.26
N ASP A 45 17.84 -43.04 6.20
CA ASP A 45 16.64 -43.49 6.92
C ASP A 45 15.71 -44.40 6.12
N GLY A 46 15.90 -44.51 4.80
CA GLY A 46 15.03 -45.28 3.92
C GLY A 46 15.27 -45.04 2.44
N ILE A 47 14.50 -45.75 1.61
CA ILE A 47 14.51 -45.61 0.16
C ILE A 47 13.29 -44.83 -0.31
N THR A 48 13.51 -43.94 -1.26
CA THR A 48 12.44 -43.38 -2.08
C THR A 48 12.28 -44.27 -3.30
N LEU A 49 11.05 -44.74 -3.51
CA LEU A 49 10.71 -45.61 -4.61
C LEU A 49 9.54 -45.03 -5.40
N MET A 50 9.55 -45.28 -6.70
CA MET A 50 8.47 -44.94 -7.62
C MET A 50 7.78 -46.24 -8.01
N HIS A 51 6.48 -46.34 -7.76
CA HIS A 51 5.63 -47.49 -8.07
C HIS A 51 4.45 -47.05 -8.94
N ALA A 52 3.62 -48.00 -9.37
CA ALA A 52 2.52 -47.74 -10.30
C ALA A 52 1.52 -46.64 -9.84
N GLU A 53 1.38 -46.40 -8.54
CA GLU A 53 0.43 -45.41 -7.99
C GLU A 53 1.10 -44.09 -7.57
N GLY A 54 2.44 -44.00 -7.63
CA GLY A 54 3.15 -42.77 -7.30
C GLY A 54 4.52 -42.98 -6.65
N MET A 55 4.97 -41.96 -5.92
CA MET A 55 6.25 -41.97 -5.19
C MET A 55 5.99 -42.20 -3.70
N ALA A 56 6.70 -43.16 -3.11
CA ALA A 56 6.63 -43.46 -1.69
C ALA A 56 8.02 -43.47 -1.07
N LYS A 57 8.11 -43.02 0.19
CA LYS A 57 9.31 -43.18 1.01
C LYS A 57 9.09 -44.33 1.97
N VAL A 58 9.93 -45.35 1.87
CA VAL A 58 9.90 -46.54 2.73
C VAL A 58 11.12 -46.52 3.64
N GLY A 59 10.89 -46.52 4.95
CA GLY A 59 11.94 -46.66 5.95
C GLY A 59 12.59 -48.03 5.89
N TYR A 60 13.91 -48.10 6.11
CA TYR A 60 14.65 -49.37 6.05
C TYR A 60 14.10 -50.44 6.99
N GLU A 61 13.60 -50.06 8.17
CA GLU A 61 13.01 -50.95 9.18
C GLU A 61 11.89 -51.84 8.62
N LYS A 62 11.20 -51.38 7.56
CA LYS A 62 10.08 -52.09 6.93
C LYS A 62 10.49 -52.93 5.72
N LEU A 63 11.74 -52.80 5.26
CA LEU A 63 12.26 -53.57 4.13
C LEU A 63 12.64 -55.00 4.55
N PRO A 64 12.50 -55.99 3.66
CA PRO A 64 13.07 -57.33 3.84
C PRO A 64 14.57 -57.29 4.07
N GLU A 65 15.09 -58.21 4.87
CA GLU A 65 16.52 -58.24 5.25
C GLU A 65 17.45 -58.45 4.06
N GLU A 66 16.99 -59.19 3.03
CA GLU A 66 17.72 -59.38 1.78
C GLU A 66 17.95 -58.04 1.06
N LEU A 67 16.91 -57.21 0.98
CA LEU A 67 16.98 -55.88 0.37
C LEU A 67 17.77 -54.90 1.22
N GLN A 68 17.66 -54.97 2.55
CA GLN A 68 18.50 -54.15 3.45
C GLN A 68 19.98 -54.42 3.21
N LYS A 69 20.38 -55.68 3.03
CA LYS A 69 21.77 -56.08 2.73
C LYS A 69 22.23 -55.61 1.35
N GLN A 70 21.40 -55.79 0.32
CA GLN A 70 21.70 -55.35 -1.04
C GLN A 70 21.86 -53.83 -1.16
N LEU A 71 21.16 -53.06 -0.33
CA LEU A 71 21.18 -51.60 -0.32
C LEU A 71 22.23 -50.99 0.64
N GLY A 72 23.20 -51.79 1.09
CA GLY A 72 24.35 -51.31 1.89
C GLY A 72 24.18 -51.36 3.41
N GLY A 73 23.12 -52.02 3.90
CA GLY A 73 22.86 -52.23 5.33
C GLY A 73 22.14 -51.05 6.01
N PHE A 74 21.36 -51.36 7.05
CA PHE A 74 20.69 -50.36 7.88
C PHE A 74 21.59 -49.94 9.05
N ASP A 75 21.87 -48.65 9.15
CA ASP A 75 22.59 -48.03 10.27
C ASP A 75 21.63 -47.11 11.03
N ALA A 76 21.14 -47.59 12.18
CA ALA A 76 20.15 -46.88 12.99
C ALA A 76 20.66 -45.51 13.45
N ALA A 77 21.95 -45.38 13.78
CA ALA A 77 22.53 -44.13 14.24
C ALA A 77 22.56 -43.08 13.11
N LYS A 78 22.93 -43.49 11.89
CA LYS A 78 22.89 -42.59 10.71
C LYS A 78 21.47 -42.24 10.30
N ALA A 79 20.53 -43.18 10.40
CA ALA A 79 19.12 -42.93 10.13
C ALA A 79 18.54 -41.89 11.08
N GLU A 80 18.79 -42.01 12.39
CA GLU A 80 18.35 -41.03 13.38
C GLU A 80 18.99 -39.66 13.19
N ALA A 81 20.30 -39.60 12.95
CA ALA A 81 21.00 -38.34 12.69
C ALA A 81 20.42 -37.63 11.46
N TYR A 82 20.14 -38.37 10.39
CA TYR A 82 19.51 -37.83 9.18
C TYR A 82 18.07 -37.35 9.46
N ARG A 83 17.26 -38.13 10.18
CA ARG A 83 15.89 -37.73 10.58
C ARG A 83 15.90 -36.44 11.40
N LYS A 84 16.80 -36.32 12.38
CA LYS A 84 16.99 -35.09 13.19
C LYS A 84 17.36 -33.91 12.31
N GLN A 85 18.33 -34.06 11.41
CA GLN A 85 18.74 -32.99 10.50
C GLN A 85 17.61 -32.54 9.57
N GLN A 86 16.79 -33.46 9.05
CA GLN A 86 15.64 -33.12 8.20
C GLN A 86 14.56 -32.39 8.99
N GLN A 87 14.29 -32.80 10.23
CA GLN A 87 13.35 -32.10 11.11
C GLN A 87 13.84 -30.67 11.41
N GLU A 88 15.13 -30.49 11.70
CA GLU A 88 15.74 -29.18 11.93
C GLU A 88 15.56 -28.26 10.71
N LYS A 89 15.89 -28.78 9.51
CA LYS A 89 15.72 -28.04 8.25
C LYS A 89 14.26 -27.69 7.99
N GLN A 90 13.35 -28.63 8.20
CA GLN A 90 11.92 -28.39 8.01
C GLN A 90 11.40 -27.32 8.97
N LYS A 91 11.84 -27.36 10.25
CA LYS A 91 11.52 -26.33 11.23
C LYS A 91 12.03 -24.96 10.79
N GLN A 92 13.29 -24.87 10.37
CA GLN A 92 13.88 -23.61 9.87
C GLN A 92 13.13 -23.06 8.66
N ILE A 93 12.80 -23.91 7.69
CA ILE A 93 12.03 -23.51 6.49
C ILE A 93 10.63 -23.04 6.89
N SER A 94 9.93 -23.77 7.76
CA SER A 94 8.60 -23.39 8.23
C SER A 94 8.62 -22.07 9.00
N ALA A 95 9.62 -21.86 9.86
CA ALA A 95 9.79 -20.61 10.60
C ALA A 95 10.07 -19.43 9.66
N ALA A 96 10.97 -19.61 8.68
CA ALA A 96 11.26 -18.58 7.68
C ALA A 96 10.04 -18.26 6.81
N LEU A 97 9.26 -19.28 6.42
CA LEU A 97 8.04 -19.08 5.63
C LEU A 97 6.96 -18.34 6.43
N ASN A 98 6.78 -18.69 7.71
CA ASN A 98 5.83 -18.00 8.58
C ASN A 98 6.22 -16.53 8.77
N ALA A 99 7.49 -16.26 9.08
CA ALA A 99 8.01 -14.89 9.22
C ALA A 99 7.84 -14.08 7.92
N TYR A 100 8.11 -14.68 6.76
CA TYR A 100 7.89 -14.03 5.46
C TYR A 100 6.41 -13.71 5.22
N ASN A 101 5.51 -14.63 5.56
CA ASN A 101 4.07 -14.43 5.40
C ASN A 101 3.53 -13.35 6.34
N GLU A 102 4.01 -13.30 7.58
CA GLU A 102 3.65 -12.26 8.56
C GLU A 102 4.13 -10.88 8.11
N ALA A 103 5.41 -10.74 7.78
CA ALA A 103 5.95 -9.49 7.23
C ALA A 103 5.23 -9.06 5.93
N GLY A 104 4.82 -10.03 5.10
CA GLY A 104 4.02 -9.77 3.90
C GLY A 104 2.61 -9.24 4.19
N LYS A 105 1.96 -9.69 5.28
CA LYS A 105 0.66 -9.18 5.71
C LYS A 105 0.78 -7.76 6.25
N GLU A 106 1.75 -7.51 7.12
CA GLU A 106 2.00 -6.17 7.69
C GLU A 106 2.30 -5.15 6.60
N ARG A 107 3.18 -5.49 5.65
CA ARG A 107 3.49 -4.61 4.51
C ARG A 107 2.25 -4.29 3.68
N LYS A 108 1.36 -5.27 3.47
CA LYS A 108 0.10 -5.04 2.74
C LYS A 108 -0.83 -4.11 3.52
N GLN A 109 -0.94 -4.28 4.83
CA GLN A 109 -1.74 -3.41 5.70
C GLN A 109 -1.23 -1.97 5.64
N LEU A 110 0.08 -1.76 5.85
CA LEU A 110 0.68 -0.43 5.77
C LEU A 110 0.48 0.25 4.41
N ILE A 111 0.56 -0.50 3.31
CA ILE A 111 0.29 0.04 1.96
C ILE A 111 -1.19 0.44 1.82
N LEU A 112 -2.12 -0.32 2.39
CA LEU A 112 -3.54 0.01 2.37
C LEU A 112 -3.82 1.27 3.19
N ASP A 113 -3.25 1.37 4.38
CA ASP A 113 -3.41 2.53 5.26
C ASP A 113 -2.89 3.79 4.59
N GLN A 114 -1.68 3.76 4.01
CA GLN A 114 -1.13 4.88 3.25
C GLN A 114 -2.00 5.28 2.04
N ARG A 115 -2.65 4.32 1.37
CA ARG A 115 -3.56 4.61 0.26
C ARG A 115 -4.86 5.24 0.76
N LEU A 116 -5.35 4.81 1.90
CA LEU A 116 -6.55 5.33 2.53
C LEU A 116 -6.32 6.77 3.02
N GLU A 117 -5.21 7.02 3.70
CA GLU A 117 -4.81 8.38 4.10
C GLU A 117 -4.70 9.32 2.91
N LYS A 118 -4.07 8.89 1.81
CA LYS A 118 -3.98 9.69 0.59
C LYS A 118 -5.34 9.96 -0.05
N ARG A 119 -6.29 9.01 0.02
CA ARG A 119 -7.66 9.23 -0.46
C ARG A 119 -8.38 10.24 0.40
N ILE A 120 -8.32 10.08 1.73
CA ILE A 120 -8.92 11.01 2.69
C ILE A 120 -8.35 12.41 2.49
N ALA A 121 -7.02 12.56 2.41
CA ALA A 121 -6.38 13.85 2.20
C ALA A 121 -6.78 14.49 0.85
N LYS A 122 -6.91 13.67 -0.21
CA LYS A 122 -7.39 14.13 -1.51
C LYS A 122 -8.84 14.59 -1.44
N GLU A 123 -9.73 13.79 -0.84
CA GLU A 123 -11.14 14.12 -0.66
C GLU A 123 -11.33 15.39 0.18
N LEU A 124 -10.60 15.54 1.28
CA LEU A 124 -10.57 16.77 2.08
C LEU A 124 -10.12 17.96 1.25
N SER A 125 -9.04 17.82 0.47
CA SER A 125 -8.57 18.92 -0.39
C SER A 125 -9.56 19.28 -1.50
N GLU A 126 -10.31 18.31 -2.02
CA GLU A 126 -11.37 18.53 -3.01
C GLU A 126 -12.60 19.18 -2.38
N GLN A 127 -12.98 18.79 -1.17
CA GLN A 127 -14.03 19.43 -0.39
C GLN A 127 -13.67 20.89 -0.10
N GLU A 128 -12.47 21.15 0.42
CA GLU A 128 -11.99 22.52 0.63
C GLU A 128 -11.97 23.32 -0.67
N GLN A 129 -11.63 22.73 -1.81
CA GLN A 129 -11.69 23.42 -3.10
C GLN A 129 -13.11 23.71 -3.57
N ARG A 130 -14.07 22.84 -3.29
CA ARG A 130 -15.49 23.03 -3.64
C ARG A 130 -16.18 24.05 -2.74
N GLU A 131 -15.81 24.08 -1.47
CA GLU A 131 -16.36 25.01 -0.47
C GLU A 131 -15.72 26.39 -0.55
N LYS A 132 -14.54 26.51 -1.17
CA LYS A 132 -13.91 27.80 -1.47
C LYS A 132 -14.85 28.65 -2.32
N MET A 133 -15.23 29.79 -1.76
CA MET A 133 -16.07 30.76 -2.43
C MET A 133 -15.22 31.97 -2.81
N PRO A 134 -15.16 32.36 -4.09
CA PRO A 134 -14.56 33.64 -4.45
C PRO A 134 -15.49 34.75 -3.98
N CYS A 135 -14.94 35.80 -3.41
CA CYS A 135 -15.69 36.94 -2.91
C CYS A 135 -14.93 38.25 -3.16
N GLN A 136 -15.69 39.34 -3.27
CA GLN A 136 -15.17 40.69 -3.14
C GLN A 136 -15.49 41.21 -1.75
N LEU A 137 -14.48 41.73 -1.08
CA LEU A 137 -14.55 42.23 0.26
C LEU A 137 -14.33 43.73 0.25
N LYS A 138 -15.18 44.48 0.95
CA LYS A 138 -14.97 45.89 1.24
C LYS A 138 -14.70 46.05 2.73
N VAL A 139 -13.48 46.41 3.06
CA VAL A 139 -12.99 46.47 4.44
C VAL A 139 -13.73 47.56 5.18
N LEU A 140 -14.37 47.20 6.29
CA LEU A 140 -15.00 48.14 7.20
C LEU A 140 -14.01 48.55 8.29
N ARG A 141 -13.38 47.55 8.90
CA ARG A 141 -12.49 47.74 10.04
C ARG A 141 -11.52 46.57 10.17
N SER A 142 -10.28 46.86 10.51
CA SER A 142 -9.28 45.87 10.89
C SER A 142 -9.28 45.58 12.40
N PHE A 143 -9.02 44.32 12.76
CA PHE A 143 -8.85 43.82 14.12
C PHE A 143 -7.62 42.92 14.16
N ASP A 144 -7.08 42.65 15.35
CA ASP A 144 -5.96 41.73 15.53
C ASP A 144 -6.28 40.30 15.06
N GLN A 145 -7.57 39.93 15.09
CA GLN A 145 -8.05 38.59 14.72
C GLN A 145 -8.51 38.47 13.26
N GLY A 146 -8.56 39.57 12.50
CA GLY A 146 -9.03 39.59 11.11
C GLY A 146 -9.63 40.92 10.70
N ILE A 147 -10.33 40.92 9.57
CA ILE A 147 -11.01 42.12 9.06
C ILE A 147 -12.53 41.93 9.13
N LEU A 148 -13.24 42.94 9.60
CA LEU A 148 -14.68 43.03 9.41
C LEU A 148 -14.92 43.72 8.08
N CYS A 149 -15.72 43.09 7.22
CA CYS A 149 -15.95 43.61 5.88
C CYS A 149 -17.35 43.27 5.40
N TRP A 150 -17.78 44.04 4.41
CA TRP A 150 -18.89 43.65 3.55
C TRP A 150 -18.41 42.59 2.55
N MET A 151 -19.15 41.50 2.44
CA MET A 151 -18.82 40.40 1.53
C MET A 151 -19.84 40.32 0.39
N SER A 152 -19.33 40.29 -0.84
CA SER A 152 -20.10 39.99 -2.03
C SER A 152 -19.63 38.66 -2.60
N PRO A 153 -20.41 37.57 -2.47
CA PRO A 153 -20.04 36.27 -3.03
C PRO A 153 -20.05 36.34 -4.55
N GLY A 154 -19.07 35.71 -5.17
CA GLY A 154 -19.00 35.55 -6.62
C GLY A 154 -20.03 34.52 -7.07
N VAL A 155 -20.76 34.85 -8.13
CA VAL A 155 -21.61 33.91 -8.87
C VAL A 155 -20.97 33.69 -10.24
N GLU A 156 -20.83 32.43 -10.64
CA GLU A 156 -20.42 32.13 -12.01
C GLU A 156 -21.55 32.47 -12.97
N VAL A 157 -21.29 33.42 -13.87
CA VAL A 157 -22.21 33.75 -14.96
C VAL A 157 -21.64 33.21 -16.28
N PRO A 158 -22.43 32.50 -17.09
CA PRO A 158 -22.01 32.06 -18.41
C PRO A 158 -21.75 33.28 -19.30
N THR A 159 -20.64 33.25 -20.03
CA THR A 159 -20.33 34.25 -21.06
C THR A 159 -20.74 33.72 -22.43
N TYR A 160 -21.44 34.55 -23.20
CA TYR A 160 -21.91 34.22 -24.53
C TYR A 160 -21.25 35.12 -25.57
N GLU A 161 -20.84 34.55 -26.68
CA GLU A 161 -20.44 35.29 -27.88
C GLU A 161 -21.47 35.08 -28.99
N THR A 162 -21.84 36.17 -29.64
CA THR A 162 -22.78 36.15 -30.77
C THR A 162 -22.00 35.98 -32.07
N ASN A 163 -22.33 34.95 -32.85
CA ASN A 163 -21.70 34.74 -34.15
C ASN A 163 -22.27 35.69 -35.24
N ALA A 164 -21.67 35.69 -36.44
CA ALA A 164 -22.09 36.51 -37.57
C ALA A 164 -23.55 36.29 -38.03
N PHE A 165 -24.19 35.20 -37.59
CA PHE A 165 -25.58 34.87 -37.89
C PHE A 165 -26.55 35.20 -36.74
N GLY A 166 -26.09 35.94 -35.72
CA GLY A 166 -26.90 36.35 -34.58
C GLY A 166 -27.18 35.25 -33.55
N ARG A 167 -26.52 34.09 -33.63
CA ARG A 167 -26.67 33.00 -32.65
C ARG A 167 -25.66 33.15 -31.52
N ALA A 168 -26.16 33.16 -30.28
CA ALA A 168 -25.32 33.14 -29.08
C ALA A 168 -24.77 31.73 -28.83
N LYS A 169 -23.47 31.62 -28.61
CA LYS A 169 -22.79 30.40 -28.15
C LYS A 169 -22.11 30.69 -26.83
N GLN A 170 -22.28 29.81 -25.85
CA GLN A 170 -21.54 29.90 -24.59
C GLN A 170 -20.04 29.66 -24.88
N VAL A 171 -19.21 30.62 -24.48
CA VAL A 171 -17.75 30.58 -24.69
C VAL A 171 -16.95 30.42 -23.40
N GLY A 172 -17.59 30.63 -22.25
CA GLY A 172 -16.96 30.38 -20.95
C GLY A 172 -17.87 30.74 -19.79
N THR A 173 -17.24 30.97 -18.64
CA THR A 173 -17.84 31.53 -17.44
C THR A 173 -16.95 32.65 -16.91
N ARG A 174 -17.55 33.61 -16.23
CA ARG A 174 -16.86 34.66 -15.49
C ARG A 174 -17.50 34.80 -14.13
N TRP A 175 -16.70 35.11 -13.11
CA TRP A 175 -17.21 35.49 -11.80
C TRP A 175 -17.79 36.91 -11.86
N SER A 176 -19.07 37.03 -11.51
CA SER A 176 -19.75 38.31 -11.27
C SER A 176 -20.02 38.45 -9.79
N PHE A 177 -19.86 39.67 -9.27
CA PHE A 177 -20.07 39.99 -7.86
C PHE A 177 -21.24 40.95 -7.77
N SER A 178 -22.12 40.75 -6.79
CA SER A 178 -23.22 41.69 -6.54
C SER A 178 -22.65 43.00 -5.98
N THR A 179 -23.27 44.13 -6.32
CA THR A 179 -23.02 45.40 -5.65
C THR A 179 -23.80 45.53 -4.34
N GLU A 180 -24.80 44.66 -4.13
CA GLU A 180 -25.54 44.57 -2.89
C GLU A 180 -24.74 43.72 -1.90
N TYR A 181 -24.19 44.39 -0.89
CA TYR A 181 -23.48 43.73 0.19
C TYR A 181 -24.47 43.19 1.22
N GLU A 182 -24.30 41.92 1.60
CA GLU A 182 -25.05 41.32 2.72
C GLU A 182 -24.57 41.87 4.07
N GLN A 183 -25.09 41.32 5.18
CA GLN A 183 -24.62 41.58 6.55
C GLN A 183 -23.09 41.52 6.68
N PRO A 184 -22.48 42.30 7.60
CA PRO A 184 -21.04 42.31 7.78
C PRO A 184 -20.55 40.93 8.24
N VAL A 185 -19.39 40.52 7.77
CA VAL A 185 -18.76 39.25 8.11
C VAL A 185 -17.33 39.48 8.57
N LEU A 186 -16.84 38.61 9.46
CA LEU A 186 -15.44 38.60 9.85
C LEU A 186 -14.67 37.68 8.90
N ILE A 187 -13.55 38.15 8.36
CA ILE A 187 -12.63 37.31 7.61
C ILE A 187 -11.25 37.26 8.31
N ARG A 188 -10.89 36.07 8.76
CA ARG A 188 -9.63 35.75 9.44
C ARG A 188 -8.56 35.37 8.43
N GLY A 189 -7.33 35.82 8.66
CA GLY A 189 -6.18 35.48 7.82
C GLY A 189 -5.10 36.54 7.90
N ASP A 190 -3.93 36.23 7.33
CA ASP A 190 -2.91 37.24 7.10
C ASP A 190 -3.23 37.99 5.81
N TRP A 191 -3.53 39.26 5.98
CA TRP A 191 -3.96 40.15 4.92
C TRP A 191 -2.86 41.09 4.44
N GLY A 192 -1.71 41.13 5.13
CA GLY A 192 -0.74 42.21 5.02
C GLY A 192 -1.34 43.57 5.41
N PRO A 193 -0.71 44.70 5.02
CA PRO A 193 -1.23 46.03 5.33
C PRO A 193 -2.52 46.27 4.55
N ILE A 194 -3.64 46.39 5.27
CA ILE A 194 -4.96 46.75 4.76
C ILE A 194 -5.43 48.01 5.52
N VAL A 195 -6.07 48.92 4.80
CA VAL A 195 -6.67 50.13 5.36
C VAL A 195 -8.19 50.05 5.24
N ASP A 196 -8.90 50.69 6.16
CA ASP A 196 -10.35 50.77 6.13
C ASP A 196 -10.82 51.42 4.81
N GLY A 197 -11.79 50.80 4.16
CA GLY A 197 -12.30 51.20 2.84
C GLY A 197 -11.68 50.45 1.66
N ASP A 198 -10.61 49.68 1.85
CA ASP A 198 -9.98 48.89 0.77
C ASP A 198 -10.93 47.84 0.18
N GLU A 199 -10.81 47.60 -1.13
CA GLU A 199 -11.48 46.50 -1.83
C GLU A 199 -10.49 45.37 -2.15
N VAL A 200 -10.79 44.16 -1.70
CA VAL A 200 -9.90 42.99 -1.89
C VAL A 200 -10.70 41.83 -2.45
N GLY A 201 -10.15 41.14 -3.46
CA GLY A 201 -10.68 39.86 -3.91
C GLY A 201 -10.08 38.73 -3.09
N ALA A 202 -10.88 37.79 -2.59
CA ALA A 202 -10.37 36.66 -1.83
C ALA A 202 -11.15 35.37 -2.10
N TRP A 203 -10.49 34.25 -1.87
CA TRP A 203 -11.12 32.94 -1.76
C TRP A 203 -11.25 32.62 -0.28
N VAL A 204 -12.47 32.42 0.18
CA VAL A 204 -12.78 32.23 1.58
C VAL A 204 -13.46 30.88 1.83
N LEU A 205 -13.24 30.33 3.02
CA LEU A 205 -13.92 29.14 3.55
C LEU A 205 -14.67 29.52 4.82
N GLU A 206 -15.87 28.98 5.01
CA GLU A 206 -16.66 29.25 6.23
C GLU A 206 -15.92 28.72 7.47
N ASP A 207 -15.78 29.56 8.49
CA ASP A 207 -15.00 29.33 9.72
C ASP A 207 -15.87 29.64 10.97
N GLY A 208 -17.16 29.33 10.85
CA GLY A 208 -18.15 29.46 11.91
C GLY A 208 -18.70 30.88 12.09
N SER A 209 -18.70 31.36 13.34
CA SER A 209 -19.27 32.66 13.70
C SER A 209 -18.39 33.42 14.68
N PHE A 210 -18.48 34.74 14.64
CA PHE A 210 -17.77 35.65 15.51
C PHE A 210 -18.72 36.64 16.15
N THR A 211 -18.52 36.95 17.43
CA THR A 211 -19.30 37.98 18.13
C THR A 211 -18.39 39.18 18.38
N TYR A 212 -18.88 40.38 18.08
CA TYR A 212 -18.20 41.63 18.40
C TYR A 212 -19.16 42.62 19.03
N THR A 213 -18.63 43.52 19.83
CA THR A 213 -19.37 44.63 20.41
C THR A 213 -19.20 45.86 19.52
N ASP A 214 -20.30 46.48 19.11
CA ASP A 214 -20.27 47.73 18.33
C ASP A 214 -20.02 48.97 19.21
N GLU A 215 -19.94 50.14 18.60
CA GLU A 215 -19.72 51.41 19.31
C GLU A 215 -20.88 51.81 20.23
N LEU A 216 -22.05 51.16 20.09
CA LEU A 216 -23.22 51.36 20.93
C LEU A 216 -23.27 50.33 22.08
N GLU A 217 -22.18 49.60 22.31
CA GLU A 217 -22.07 48.52 23.28
C GLU A 217 -23.06 47.35 23.02
N VAL A 218 -23.52 47.19 21.78
CA VAL A 218 -24.41 46.08 21.39
C VAL A 218 -23.58 44.92 20.84
N GLU A 219 -23.76 43.74 21.43
CA GLU A 219 -23.17 42.51 20.89
C GLU A 219 -23.86 42.08 19.59
N ARG A 220 -23.06 41.87 18.54
CA ARG A 220 -23.51 41.37 17.25
C ARG A 220 -22.77 40.10 16.89
N LYS A 221 -23.52 39.08 16.48
CA LYS A 221 -22.98 37.82 15.97
C LYS A 221 -22.98 37.83 14.45
N VAL A 222 -21.83 37.62 13.85
CA VAL A 222 -21.62 37.57 12.40
C VAL A 222 -21.04 36.23 11.96
N ARG A 223 -21.19 35.89 10.68
CA ARG A 223 -20.47 34.75 10.10
C ARG A 223 -18.99 35.07 10.03
N ALA A 224 -18.17 34.05 10.26
CA ALA A 224 -16.72 34.13 10.15
C ALA A 224 -16.25 33.26 8.99
N TYR A 225 -15.25 33.74 8.27
CA TYR A 225 -14.60 33.00 7.21
C TYR A 225 -13.09 33.07 7.36
N ARG A 226 -12.38 32.10 6.79
CA ARG A 226 -10.92 32.07 6.71
C ARG A 226 -10.46 32.30 5.29
N VAL A 227 -9.46 33.15 5.10
CA VAL A 227 -8.80 33.35 3.80
C VAL A 227 -8.00 32.12 3.44
N VAL A 228 -8.22 31.63 2.22
CA VAL A 228 -7.37 30.62 1.59
C VAL A 228 -6.33 31.30 0.72
N SER A 229 -6.75 32.27 -0.08
CA SER A 229 -5.87 33.09 -0.90
C SER A 229 -6.53 34.44 -1.18
N SER A 230 -5.72 35.48 -1.30
CA SER A 230 -6.18 36.84 -1.59
C SER A 230 -5.51 37.36 -2.85
N ARG A 231 -6.26 38.12 -3.65
CA ARG A 231 -5.77 38.86 -4.80
C ARG A 231 -6.13 40.34 -4.59
N ARG A 232 -5.09 41.17 -4.46
CA ARG A 232 -5.25 42.63 -4.46
C ARG A 232 -5.52 43.10 -5.89
N LYS A 233 -6.45 44.05 -6.03
CA LYS A 233 -6.66 44.80 -7.28
C LYS A 233 -5.55 45.83 -7.45
#